data_AF-A0A1V5R0C5-F1
#
_entry.id   AF-A0A1V5R0C5-F1
#
_cell.length_a   1.000
_cell.length_b   1.000
_cell.length_c   1.000
_cell.angle_alpha   90.00
_cell.angle_beta   90.00
_cell.angle_gamma   90.00
#
_symmetry.space_group_name_H-M   'P 1'
#
loop_
_entity.id
_entity.type
_entity.pdbx_description
1 polymer ?
#
loop_
_entity_poly.entity_id
_entity_poly.type
_entity_poly.pdbx_seq_one_letter_code
_entity_poly.pdbx_strand_id
1 'polypeptide(L)'
;MIQALYVLENGQQVGPLQEGQVQVMIQQGRIHAQTPCWAEGMAGWLPIGQVFPALFGAPAAAAAVPAPPPQAAVVQGGGTRFEVVEADLWRVPKITLNRDEVVLEAGALHYMKGQIEIDSQLPSVGGFIKSALTKERAVKPRYRGTGEIFLEPTFGEVNLLELRGETWILDKAAFLACDRTVEVGLFTNKVAAGLFGGEGFFQTQVTGHGKVFYLSPGPVQRVDLDGTQTLTVDGSFAVARTAGLSFELSKATKGFFSSWTSGEGIVNTFRGQGTVMIVPVPNRMQTLLGQFGSLHEAISRISRS
;
A
#
# COMPACT_ATOMS: atom_id res chain seq x y z
N MET A 1 -36.29 35.95 -22.04
CA MET A 1 -35.44 37.09 -22.42
C MET A 1 -34.55 37.39 -21.24
N ILE A 2 -33.24 37.16 -21.36
CA ILE A 2 -32.29 37.48 -20.30
C ILE A 2 -32.14 39.00 -20.28
N GLN A 3 -32.36 39.60 -19.11
CA GLN A 3 -32.14 41.02 -18.83
C GLN A 3 -30.66 41.38 -19.07
N ALA A 4 -30.35 42.66 -19.30
CA ALA A 4 -29.02 43.13 -19.67
C ALA A 4 -27.90 42.55 -18.76
N LEU A 5 -27.02 41.72 -19.33
CA LEU A 5 -25.93 41.04 -18.62
C LEU A 5 -24.58 41.70 -18.94
N TYR A 6 -23.81 42.02 -17.90
CA TYR A 6 -22.46 42.55 -18.02
C TYR A 6 -21.46 41.62 -17.33
N VAL A 7 -20.24 41.52 -17.86
CA VAL A 7 -19.14 40.74 -17.28
C VAL A 7 -17.88 41.59 -17.13
N LEU A 8 -17.01 41.21 -16.20
CA LEU A 8 -15.69 41.84 -16.01
C LEU A 8 -14.60 41.03 -16.71
N GLU A 9 -14.17 41.49 -17.88
CA GLU A 9 -13.06 40.89 -18.64
C GLU A 9 -11.81 41.77 -18.47
N ASN A 10 -10.72 41.21 -17.95
CA ASN A 10 -9.45 41.93 -17.71
C ASN A 10 -9.61 43.25 -16.92
N GLY A 11 -10.56 43.28 -15.98
CA GLY A 11 -10.86 44.45 -15.15
C GLY A 11 -11.72 45.52 -15.84
N GLN A 12 -12.17 45.30 -17.06
CA GLN A 12 -13.10 46.18 -17.78
C GLN A 12 -14.49 45.55 -17.87
N GLN A 13 -15.51 46.38 -17.71
CA GLN A 13 -16.91 45.97 -17.87
C GLN A 13 -17.25 45.83 -19.36
N VAL A 14 -17.79 44.67 -19.73
CA VAL A 14 -18.21 44.33 -21.10
C VAL A 14 -19.68 43.93 -21.09
N GLY A 15 -20.51 44.63 -21.87
CA GLY A 15 -21.95 44.33 -22.04
C GLY A 15 -22.77 45.54 -22.54
N PRO A 16 -24.09 45.38 -22.73
CA PRO A 16 -24.88 44.19 -22.40
C PRO A 16 -24.64 43.04 -23.38
N LEU A 17 -24.47 41.84 -22.86
CA LEU A 17 -24.19 40.61 -23.61
C LEU A 17 -25.45 39.77 -23.78
N GLN A 18 -25.62 39.21 -24.97
CA GLN A 18 -26.65 38.20 -25.27
C GLN A 18 -26.12 36.79 -24.97
N GLU A 19 -27.01 35.84 -24.71
CA GLU A 19 -26.65 34.46 -24.35
C GLU A 19 -25.65 33.81 -25.33
N GLY A 20 -25.87 33.98 -26.63
CA GLY A 20 -24.95 33.47 -27.65
C GLY A 20 -23.55 34.11 -27.60
N GLN A 21 -23.45 35.39 -27.24
CA GLN A 21 -22.15 36.06 -27.08
C GLN A 21 -21.41 35.55 -25.85
N VAL A 22 -22.14 35.31 -24.75
CA VAL A 22 -21.56 34.76 -23.52
C VAL A 22 -21.01 33.36 -23.75
N GLN A 23 -21.75 32.49 -24.45
CA GLN A 23 -21.28 31.14 -24.80
C GLN A 23 -20.00 31.18 -25.65
N VAL A 24 -19.92 32.07 -26.64
CA VAL A 24 -18.71 32.25 -27.46
C VAL A 24 -17.53 32.72 -26.60
N MET A 25 -17.73 33.67 -25.68
CA MET A 25 -16.67 34.14 -24.79
C MET A 25 -16.18 33.04 -23.84
N ILE A 26 -17.07 32.16 -23.36
CA ILE A 26 -16.71 30.98 -22.56
C ILE A 26 -15.88 30.00 -23.39
N GLN A 27 -16.31 29.68 -24.61
CA GLN A 27 -15.58 28.76 -25.50
C GLN A 27 -14.20 29.28 -25.88
N GLN A 28 -14.04 30.60 -26.00
CA GLN A 28 -12.76 31.26 -26.27
C GLN A 28 -11.87 31.41 -25.02
N GLY A 29 -12.32 30.96 -23.85
CA GLY A 29 -11.58 31.06 -22.58
C GLY A 29 -11.44 32.49 -22.04
N ARG A 30 -12.22 33.44 -22.59
CA ARG A 30 -12.17 34.87 -22.24
C ARG A 30 -12.86 35.16 -20.91
N ILE A 31 -13.85 34.35 -20.55
CA ILE A 31 -14.56 34.39 -19.27
C ILE A 31 -14.74 32.96 -18.74
N HIS A 32 -14.72 32.81 -17.42
CA HIS A 32 -14.82 31.53 -16.71
C HIS A 32 -15.83 31.63 -15.55
N ALA A 33 -16.14 30.53 -14.86
CA ALA A 33 -17.19 30.47 -13.84
C ALA A 33 -17.04 31.48 -12.68
N GLN A 34 -15.81 31.94 -12.42
CA GLN A 34 -15.51 32.93 -11.38
C GLN A 34 -15.44 34.37 -11.90
N THR A 35 -15.58 34.58 -13.21
CA THR A 35 -15.64 35.92 -13.79
C THR A 35 -16.83 36.67 -13.21
N PRO A 36 -16.63 37.85 -12.62
CA PRO A 36 -17.74 38.61 -12.06
C PRO A 36 -18.71 39.04 -13.16
N CYS A 37 -20.00 38.85 -12.92
CA CYS A 37 -21.08 39.39 -13.74
C CYS A 37 -22.07 40.19 -12.92
N TRP A 38 -22.78 41.07 -13.59
CA TRP A 38 -23.91 41.80 -13.04
C TRP A 38 -25.04 41.80 -14.05
N ALA A 39 -26.25 41.48 -13.59
CA ALA A 39 -27.48 41.57 -14.36
C ALA A 39 -28.44 42.54 -13.68
N GLU A 40 -29.36 43.09 -14.46
CA GLU A 40 -30.38 44.00 -13.95
C GLU A 40 -31.15 43.39 -12.76
N GLY A 41 -31.24 44.13 -11.66
CA GLY A 41 -31.87 43.67 -10.41
C GLY A 41 -30.92 42.99 -9.42
N MET A 42 -29.64 42.79 -9.75
CA MET A 42 -28.65 42.27 -8.81
C MET A 42 -28.11 43.35 -7.87
N ALA A 43 -27.96 43.02 -6.59
CA ALA A 43 -27.41 43.92 -5.57
C ALA A 43 -25.91 44.22 -5.73
N GLY A 44 -25.19 43.41 -6.52
CA GLY A 44 -23.75 43.56 -6.74
C GLY A 44 -23.20 42.53 -7.72
N TRP A 45 -21.92 42.67 -8.07
CA TRP A 45 -21.23 41.77 -8.98
C TRP A 45 -21.01 40.42 -8.30
N LEU A 46 -21.47 39.35 -8.93
CA LEU A 46 -21.30 37.97 -8.44
C LEU A 46 -20.66 37.10 -9.52
N PRO A 47 -19.96 36.01 -9.15
CA PRO A 47 -19.43 35.04 -10.11
C PRO A 47 -20.49 34.55 -11.10
N ILE A 48 -20.20 34.62 -12.40
CA ILE A 48 -21.15 34.25 -13.46
C ILE A 48 -21.59 32.78 -13.39
N GLY A 49 -20.74 31.87 -12.92
CA GLY A 49 -21.08 30.47 -12.70
C GLY A 49 -22.01 30.25 -11.51
N GLN A 50 -22.05 31.18 -10.54
CA GLN A 50 -23.01 31.15 -9.44
C GLN A 50 -24.39 31.63 -9.90
N VAL A 51 -24.42 32.64 -10.76
CA VAL A 51 -25.67 33.27 -11.23
C VAL A 51 -26.31 32.47 -12.37
N PHE A 52 -25.49 31.96 -13.29
CA PHE A 52 -25.92 31.25 -14.50
C PHE A 52 -25.18 29.91 -14.67
N PRO A 53 -25.37 28.94 -13.75
CA PRO A 53 -24.64 27.68 -13.75
C PRO A 53 -24.82 26.87 -15.05
N ALA A 54 -25.97 27.00 -15.72
CA ALA A 54 -26.26 26.30 -16.97
C ALA A 54 -25.33 26.70 -18.14
N LEU A 55 -24.72 27.90 -18.11
CA LEU A 55 -23.80 28.36 -19.16
C LEU A 55 -22.47 27.59 -19.18
N PHE A 56 -22.13 26.91 -18.08
CA PHE A 56 -20.89 26.15 -17.93
C PHE A 56 -21.10 24.63 -18.05
N GLY A 57 -22.27 24.23 -18.59
CA GLY A 57 -22.72 22.84 -18.61
C GLY A 57 -23.26 22.40 -17.26
N ALA A 58 -24.09 21.36 -17.24
CA ALA A 58 -24.41 20.66 -15.99
C ALA A 58 -23.10 20.40 -15.24
N PRO A 59 -23.06 20.58 -13.89
CA PRO A 59 -21.83 20.32 -13.17
C PRO A 59 -21.40 18.92 -13.56
N ALA A 60 -20.27 18.81 -14.27
CA ALA A 60 -19.54 17.57 -14.32
C ALA A 60 -19.41 17.20 -12.86
N ALA A 61 -20.11 16.13 -12.45
CA ALA A 61 -20.09 15.58 -11.10
C ALA A 61 -18.65 15.72 -10.65
N ALA A 62 -18.45 16.65 -9.69
CA ALA A 62 -17.20 17.35 -9.47
C ALA A 62 -16.06 16.48 -9.95
N ALA A 63 -15.39 16.86 -11.05
CA ALA A 63 -14.13 16.22 -11.42
C ALA A 63 -13.36 16.23 -10.12
N ALA A 64 -13.32 15.05 -9.49
CA ALA A 64 -13.00 14.97 -8.09
C ALA A 64 -11.64 15.62 -8.04
N VAL A 65 -11.50 16.68 -7.24
CA VAL A 65 -10.19 17.01 -6.68
C VAL A 65 -9.62 15.64 -6.36
N PRO A 66 -8.54 15.17 -7.03
CA PRO A 66 -8.06 13.83 -6.79
C PRO A 66 -8.00 13.73 -5.29
N ALA A 67 -8.79 12.80 -4.74
CA ALA A 67 -8.86 12.65 -3.29
C ALA A 67 -7.41 12.71 -2.83
N PRO A 68 -7.03 13.55 -1.84
CA PRO A 68 -5.67 13.50 -1.34
C PRO A 68 -5.33 12.02 -1.20
N PRO A 69 -4.22 11.56 -1.81
CA PRO A 69 -3.93 10.13 -1.99
C PRO A 69 -4.30 9.43 -0.69
N PRO A 70 -5.09 8.33 -0.74
CA PRO A 70 -5.78 7.78 0.42
C PRO A 70 -4.82 7.88 1.59
N GLN A 71 -5.10 8.82 2.52
CA GLN A 71 -4.14 9.17 3.55
C GLN A 71 -3.74 7.85 4.19
N ALA A 72 -2.49 7.45 3.97
CA ALA A 72 -1.99 6.14 4.34
C ALA A 72 -2.49 5.87 5.75
N ALA A 73 -3.35 4.85 5.91
CA ALA A 73 -4.19 4.62 7.07
C ALA A 73 -3.60 5.25 8.35
N VAL A 74 -4.00 6.48 8.68
CA VAL A 74 -3.43 7.20 9.82
C VAL A 74 -4.11 6.65 11.06
N VAL A 75 -3.63 5.51 11.53
CA VAL A 75 -4.02 4.95 12.82
C VAL A 75 -3.21 5.69 13.88
N GLN A 76 -3.81 6.73 14.48
CA GLN A 76 -3.26 7.35 15.68
C GLN A 76 -3.56 6.47 16.89
N GLY A 77 -2.50 5.89 17.47
CA GLY A 77 -2.55 5.13 18.70
C GLY A 77 -1.13 4.91 19.19
N GLY A 78 -0.82 5.35 20.41
CA GLY A 78 0.55 5.34 20.97
C GLY A 78 1.41 6.52 20.51
N GLY A 79 2.68 6.55 20.94
CA GLY A 79 3.66 7.59 20.55
C GLY A 79 4.27 7.35 19.17
N THR A 80 3.61 6.57 18.30
CA THR A 80 4.07 6.21 16.96
C THR A 80 3.02 6.51 15.90
N ARG A 81 3.46 6.97 14.72
CA ARG A 81 2.60 7.19 13.55
C ARG A 81 3.23 6.56 12.33
N PHE A 82 2.46 5.73 11.63
CA PHE A 82 2.88 4.97 10.45
C PHE A 82 2.24 5.59 9.21
N GLU A 83 3.03 5.91 8.20
CA GLU A 83 2.59 6.51 6.95
C GLU A 83 3.32 5.89 5.76
N VAL A 84 2.69 5.93 4.59
CA VAL A 84 3.34 5.62 3.32
C VAL A 84 3.42 6.92 2.53
N VAL A 85 4.63 7.36 2.24
CA VAL A 85 4.87 8.53 1.38
C VAL A 85 4.99 8.04 -0.06
N GLU A 86 4.13 8.55 -0.93
CA GLU A 86 4.21 8.29 -2.37
C GLU A 86 5.17 9.30 -3.01
N ALA A 87 6.18 8.79 -3.72
CA ALA A 87 7.16 9.59 -4.44
C ALA A 87 7.30 9.04 -5.86
N ASP A 88 6.53 9.60 -6.79
CA ASP A 88 6.39 9.09 -8.17
C ASP A 88 5.95 7.62 -8.17
N LEU A 89 6.80 6.70 -8.64
CA LEU A 89 6.52 5.25 -8.67
C LEU A 89 6.86 4.53 -7.35
N TRP A 90 7.47 5.24 -6.39
CA TRP A 90 7.98 4.65 -5.16
C TRP A 90 7.00 4.81 -4.00
N ARG A 91 6.95 3.79 -3.16
CA ARG A 91 6.32 3.81 -1.85
C ARG A 91 7.42 3.85 -0.81
N VAL A 92 7.41 4.87 0.02
CA VAL A 92 8.41 5.05 1.09
C VAL A 92 7.68 4.93 2.43
N PRO A 93 7.83 3.81 3.16
CA PRO A 93 7.29 3.70 4.50
C PRO A 93 8.00 4.69 5.43
N LYS A 94 7.20 5.46 6.17
CA LYS A 94 7.66 6.46 7.13
C LYS A 94 7.03 6.17 8.49
N ILE A 95 7.85 6.23 9.54
CA ILE A 95 7.41 6.10 10.93
C ILE A 95 7.85 7.35 11.69
N THR A 96 6.91 8.03 12.31
CA THR A 96 7.20 9.13 13.25
C THR A 96 7.14 8.60 14.68
N LEU A 97 8.15 8.92 15.48
CA LEU A 97 8.26 8.57 16.91
C LEU A 97 8.12 9.82 17.78
N ASN A 98 7.42 9.69 18.90
CA ASN A 98 7.30 10.67 19.97
C ASN A 98 7.52 9.99 21.32
N ARG A 99 8.78 9.96 21.77
CA ARG A 99 9.24 9.26 22.98
C ARG A 99 8.74 7.82 23.06
N ASP A 100 8.78 7.11 21.95
CA ASP A 100 8.32 5.72 21.83
C ASP A 100 9.37 4.87 21.10
N GLU A 101 9.03 3.62 20.82
CA GLU A 101 9.92 2.66 20.19
C GLU A 101 9.20 1.81 19.13
N VAL A 102 9.94 1.48 18.08
CA VAL A 102 9.53 0.54 17.02
C VAL A 102 10.59 -0.51 16.77
N VAL A 103 10.14 -1.64 16.23
CA VAL A 103 10.99 -2.77 15.82
C VAL A 103 10.98 -2.83 14.30
N LEU A 104 12.15 -2.88 13.66
CA LEU A 104 12.26 -2.95 12.20
C LEU A 104 12.85 -4.30 11.74
N GLU A 105 12.58 -4.66 10.49
CA GLU A 105 13.33 -5.67 9.76
C GLU A 105 14.80 -5.23 9.61
N ALA A 106 15.73 -6.17 9.73
CA ALA A 106 17.14 -5.86 9.55
C ALA A 106 17.38 -5.41 8.10
N GLY A 107 18.08 -4.28 7.91
CA GLY A 107 18.35 -3.70 6.60
C GLY A 107 17.22 -2.84 6.03
N ALA A 108 16.04 -2.80 6.64
CA ALA A 108 14.93 -2.01 6.10
C ALA A 108 15.07 -0.49 6.33
N LEU A 109 15.99 -0.03 7.19
CA LEU A 109 16.23 1.39 7.44
C LEU A 109 16.87 2.05 6.20
N HIS A 110 16.27 3.15 5.73
CA HIS A 110 16.88 4.01 4.71
C HIS A 110 17.61 5.20 5.34
N TYR A 111 16.89 6.02 6.11
CA TYR A 111 17.48 7.09 6.92
C TYR A 111 16.57 7.46 8.09
N MET A 112 17.11 8.21 9.06
CA MET A 112 16.34 8.74 10.18
C MET A 112 16.79 10.15 10.55
N LYS A 113 15.89 10.92 11.15
CA LYS A 113 16.11 12.30 11.59
C LYS A 113 15.52 12.48 12.99
N GLY A 114 16.27 13.08 13.90
CA GLY A 114 15.84 13.35 15.28
C GLY A 114 16.72 12.68 16.31
N GLN A 115 16.26 12.64 17.56
CA GLN A 115 16.94 12.00 18.68
C GLN A 115 16.45 10.56 18.77
N ILE A 116 17.10 9.66 18.02
CA ILE A 116 16.74 8.24 17.92
C ILE A 116 17.96 7.39 18.24
N GLU A 117 17.83 6.53 19.24
CA GLU A 117 18.81 5.54 19.63
C GLU A 117 18.45 4.19 19.00
N ILE A 118 19.49 3.45 18.58
CA ILE A 118 19.34 2.12 17.98
C ILE A 118 19.85 1.10 19.01
N ASP A 119 18.96 0.25 19.50
CA ASP A 119 19.33 -0.97 20.20
C ASP A 119 19.35 -2.12 19.20
N SER A 120 20.53 -2.36 18.65
CA SER A 120 20.81 -3.56 17.89
C SER A 120 21.46 -4.56 18.84
N GLN A 121 20.71 -5.58 19.27
CA GLN A 121 21.27 -6.76 19.91
C GLN A 121 22.05 -7.59 18.88
N LEU A 122 23.05 -6.99 18.23
CA LEU A 122 23.98 -7.70 17.37
C LEU A 122 24.77 -8.64 18.28
N PRO A 123 24.78 -9.96 18.01
CA PRO A 123 25.70 -10.85 18.66
C PRO A 123 27.12 -10.32 18.42
N SER A 124 27.91 -10.19 19.49
CA SER A 124 29.33 -9.84 19.39
C SER A 124 30.04 -10.67 18.31
N VAL A 125 31.18 -10.20 17.80
CA VAL A 125 31.94 -10.86 16.70
C VAL A 125 32.24 -12.35 16.97
N GLY A 126 32.36 -12.77 18.25
CA GLY A 126 32.50 -14.19 18.64
C GLY A 126 31.19 -15.02 18.67
N GLY A 127 30.04 -14.35 18.58
CA GLY A 127 28.70 -14.93 18.51
C GLY A 127 28.25 -15.30 17.10
N PHE A 128 28.91 -14.80 16.04
CA PHE A 128 28.60 -15.16 14.64
C PHE A 128 28.85 -16.64 14.33
N ILE A 129 29.86 -17.25 14.96
CA ILE A 129 30.14 -18.68 14.82
C ILE A 129 29.09 -19.53 15.55
N LYS A 130 28.51 -19.01 16.64
CA LYS A 130 27.41 -19.70 17.36
C LYS A 130 26.05 -19.47 16.72
N SER A 131 25.77 -18.29 16.17
CA SER A 131 24.47 -17.97 15.54
C SER A 131 24.22 -18.77 14.26
N ALA A 132 25.28 -19.15 13.54
CA ALA A 132 25.18 -20.12 12.45
C ALA A 132 24.78 -21.53 12.94
N LEU A 133 25.05 -21.85 14.21
CA LEU A 133 24.74 -23.14 14.83
C LEU A 133 23.40 -23.17 15.59
N THR A 134 22.89 -22.04 16.11
CA THR A 134 21.71 -22.02 16.98
C THR A 134 20.36 -21.73 16.33
N LYS A 135 20.25 -21.51 15.01
CA LYS A 135 18.95 -21.37 14.29
C LYS A 135 17.89 -20.45 14.94
N GLU A 136 18.26 -19.55 15.85
CA GLU A 136 17.30 -18.82 16.69
C GLU A 136 17.53 -17.31 16.64
N ARG A 137 16.43 -16.61 16.31
CA ARG A 137 16.19 -15.16 16.27
C ARG A 137 16.91 -14.42 15.13
N ALA A 138 16.15 -14.16 14.07
CA ALA A 138 16.42 -13.00 13.23
C ALA A 138 16.41 -11.77 14.13
N VAL A 139 17.58 -11.20 14.41
CA VAL A 139 17.73 -10.03 15.27
C VAL A 139 17.00 -8.87 14.60
N LYS A 140 15.89 -8.43 15.20
CA LYS A 140 15.14 -7.26 14.75
C LYS A 140 15.61 -6.03 15.55
N PRO A 141 16.30 -5.04 14.93
CA PRO A 141 16.75 -3.85 15.64
C PRO A 141 15.58 -3.03 16.19
N ARG A 142 15.76 -2.46 17.39
CA ARG A 142 14.79 -1.55 18.02
C ARG A 142 15.27 -0.11 17.89
N TYR A 143 14.35 0.80 17.59
CA TYR A 143 14.62 2.22 17.43
C TYR A 143 13.76 2.99 18.43
N ARG A 144 14.39 3.76 19.30
CA ARG A 144 13.73 4.44 20.43
C ARG A 144 14.04 5.93 20.42
N GLY A 145 13.03 6.76 20.64
CA GLY A 145 13.22 8.19 20.85
C GLY A 145 12.15 9.06 20.20
N THR A 146 12.56 10.21 19.67
CA THR A 146 11.68 11.20 19.04
C THR A 146 12.28 11.65 17.71
N GLY A 147 11.52 11.48 16.62
CA GLY A 147 11.99 11.80 15.29
C GLY A 147 11.21 11.08 14.19
N GLU A 148 11.80 11.00 13.00
CA GLU A 148 11.24 10.35 11.82
C GLU A 148 12.21 9.27 11.34
N ILE A 149 11.67 8.12 10.98
CA ILE A 149 12.37 6.98 10.40
C ILE A 149 11.77 6.73 9.02
N PHE A 150 12.61 6.64 8.01
CA PHE A 150 12.22 6.28 6.65
C PHE A 150 12.82 4.92 6.33
N LEU A 151 11.98 4.00 5.87
CA LEU A 151 12.38 2.68 5.43
C LEU A 151 12.71 2.71 3.93
N GLU A 152 13.36 1.65 3.44
CA GLU A 152 13.76 1.54 2.03
C GLU A 152 12.56 1.75 1.08
N PRO A 153 12.70 2.62 0.06
CA PRO A 153 11.70 2.76 -0.98
C PRO A 153 11.45 1.44 -1.69
N THR A 154 10.20 1.16 -2.03
CA THR A 154 9.82 -0.05 -2.78
C THR A 154 8.91 0.27 -3.95
N PHE A 155 8.97 -0.59 -4.98
CA PHE A 155 7.98 -0.64 -6.06
C PHE A 155 6.77 -1.51 -5.70
N GLY A 156 6.85 -2.31 -4.64
CA GLY A 156 5.70 -3.05 -4.08
C GLY A 156 4.74 -2.14 -3.33
N GLU A 157 3.64 -2.68 -2.83
CA GLU A 157 2.77 -1.97 -1.89
C GLU A 157 3.33 -2.08 -0.46
N VAL A 158 3.06 -1.05 0.34
CA VAL A 158 3.31 -1.03 1.77
C VAL A 158 1.97 -0.97 2.46
N ASN A 159 1.65 -1.98 3.24
CA ASN A 159 0.35 -2.16 3.87
C ASN A 159 0.46 -1.98 5.38
N LEU A 160 -0.55 -1.35 5.98
CA LEU A 160 -0.68 -1.22 7.42
C LEU A 160 -1.67 -2.28 7.95
N LEU A 161 -1.19 -3.14 8.83
CA LEU A 161 -2.01 -4.06 9.60
C LEU A 161 -2.11 -3.55 11.04
N GLU A 162 -3.32 -3.43 11.57
CA GLU A 162 -3.57 -3.09 12.98
C GLU A 162 -3.99 -4.35 13.74
N LEU A 163 -3.16 -4.77 14.70
CA LEU A 163 -3.43 -5.92 15.55
C LEU A 163 -4.16 -5.48 16.82
N ARG A 164 -5.17 -6.27 17.21
CA ARG A 164 -6.03 -6.04 18.38
C ARG A 164 -5.98 -7.21 19.37
N GLY A 165 -4.83 -7.87 19.46
CA GLY A 165 -4.58 -9.02 20.34
C GLY A 165 -4.48 -10.34 19.60
N GLU A 166 -4.82 -10.37 18.31
CA GLU A 166 -4.73 -11.56 17.48
C GLU A 166 -3.30 -11.83 16.96
N THR A 167 -3.17 -12.96 16.26
CA THR A 167 -1.92 -13.39 15.63
C THR A 167 -2.09 -13.50 14.12
N TRP A 168 -1.13 -12.92 13.39
CA TRP A 168 -1.04 -13.04 11.95
C TRP A 168 0.26 -13.73 11.54
N ILE A 169 0.19 -14.48 10.44
CA ILE A 169 1.33 -15.07 9.74
C ILE A 169 1.50 -14.29 8.43
N LEU A 170 2.63 -13.63 8.29
CA LEU A 170 3.03 -12.88 7.10
C LEU A 170 3.96 -13.75 6.25
N ASP A 171 3.85 -13.62 4.94
CA ASP A 171 4.72 -14.37 4.03
C ASP A 171 6.21 -13.99 4.19
N LYS A 172 7.10 -14.81 3.63
CA LYS A 172 8.54 -14.61 3.73
C LYS A 172 8.92 -13.22 3.21
N ALA A 173 9.76 -12.52 3.98
CA ALA A 173 10.25 -11.17 3.66
C ALA A 173 9.15 -10.09 3.53
N ALA A 174 7.91 -10.37 3.94
CA ALA A 174 6.85 -9.37 3.93
C ALA A 174 6.96 -8.37 5.09
N PHE A 175 7.46 -8.79 6.27
CA PHE A 175 7.54 -7.91 7.44
C PHE A 175 8.53 -6.74 7.22
N LEU A 176 8.14 -5.53 7.61
CA LEU A 176 9.00 -4.34 7.58
C LEU A 176 9.25 -3.73 8.96
N ALA A 177 8.17 -3.48 9.70
CA ALA A 177 8.24 -2.74 10.96
C ALA A 177 7.00 -2.98 11.80
N CYS A 178 7.11 -2.80 13.12
CA CYS A 178 5.96 -2.79 14.00
C CYS A 178 6.15 -1.93 15.25
N ASP A 179 5.04 -1.61 15.90
CA ASP A 179 5.05 -1.07 17.26
C ASP A 179 5.76 -2.03 18.22
N ARG A 180 6.40 -1.49 19.27
CA ARG A 180 7.10 -2.27 20.30
C ARG A 180 6.25 -3.31 21.04
N THR A 181 4.93 -3.16 21.00
CA THR A 181 3.93 -4.02 21.65
C THR A 181 3.54 -5.23 20.80
N VAL A 182 4.02 -5.31 19.56
CA VAL A 182 3.87 -6.46 18.69
C VAL A 182 5.10 -7.37 18.86
N GLU A 183 4.84 -8.62 19.23
CA GLU A 183 5.85 -9.67 19.24
C GLU A 183 6.06 -10.21 17.83
N VAL A 184 7.34 -10.31 17.42
CA VAL A 184 7.74 -10.83 16.11
C VAL A 184 8.46 -12.16 16.31
N GLY A 185 7.92 -13.22 15.73
CA GLY A 185 8.42 -14.59 15.81
C GLY A 185 8.61 -15.24 14.45
N LEU A 186 9.19 -16.44 14.46
CA LEU A 186 9.29 -17.29 13.27
C LEU A 186 8.18 -18.34 13.31
N PHE A 187 7.42 -18.44 12.23
CA PHE A 187 6.44 -19.50 12.01
C PHE A 187 7.01 -20.52 11.02
N THR A 188 7.00 -21.80 11.40
CA THR A 188 7.40 -22.90 10.50
C THR A 188 6.19 -23.77 10.24
N ASN A 189 5.79 -23.92 8.98
CA ASN A 189 4.83 -24.95 8.61
C ASN A 189 5.59 -26.28 8.42
N LYS A 190 5.29 -27.28 9.26
CA LYS A 190 5.92 -28.62 9.21
C LYS A 190 5.75 -29.29 7.83
N VAL A 191 4.63 -29.04 7.14
CA VAL A 191 4.37 -29.58 5.80
C VAL A 191 5.23 -28.87 4.74
N ALA A 192 5.33 -27.54 4.83
CA ALA A 192 6.17 -26.76 3.91
C ALA A 192 7.66 -27.11 4.05
N ALA A 193 8.14 -27.31 5.28
CA ALA A 193 9.53 -27.71 5.54
C ALA A 193 9.91 -29.04 4.84
N GLY A 194 8.96 -29.96 4.66
CA GLY A 194 9.17 -31.22 3.93
C GLY A 194 9.16 -31.07 2.41
N LEU A 195 8.37 -30.15 1.86
CA LEU A 195 8.27 -29.91 0.41
C LEU A 195 9.49 -29.17 -0.16
N PHE A 196 10.09 -28.25 0.61
CA PHE A 196 11.25 -27.45 0.19
C PHE A 196 12.60 -28.07 0.61
N GLY A 197 12.67 -29.41 0.71
CA GLY A 197 13.95 -30.12 0.86
C GLY A 197 14.67 -29.93 2.20
N GLY A 198 13.97 -29.51 3.26
CA GLY A 198 14.57 -29.29 4.58
C GLY A 198 15.31 -27.96 4.73
N GLU A 199 15.40 -27.14 3.68
CA GLU A 199 15.76 -25.73 3.80
C GLU A 199 14.56 -25.01 4.43
N GLY A 200 14.77 -24.43 5.62
CA GLY A 200 13.69 -23.98 6.47
C GLY A 200 12.79 -22.93 5.80
N PHE A 201 11.59 -23.35 5.42
CA PHE A 201 10.50 -22.46 5.02
C PHE A 201 9.94 -21.79 6.28
N PHE A 202 10.44 -20.58 6.57
CA PHE A 202 10.01 -19.76 7.70
C PHE A 202 9.20 -18.56 7.21
N GLN A 203 8.04 -18.37 7.81
CA GLN A 203 7.19 -17.20 7.69
C GLN A 203 7.35 -16.33 8.93
N THR A 204 6.94 -15.05 8.86
CA THR A 204 7.00 -14.17 10.04
C THR A 204 5.68 -14.24 10.77
N GLN A 205 5.71 -14.54 12.07
CA GLN A 205 4.54 -14.42 12.94
C GLN A 205 4.57 -13.06 13.65
N VAL A 206 3.44 -12.37 13.67
CA VAL A 206 3.23 -11.15 14.46
C VAL A 206 2.06 -11.34 15.42
N THR A 207 2.23 -11.01 16.69
CA THR A 207 1.23 -11.23 17.75
C THR A 207 1.15 -10.03 18.69
N GLY A 208 -0.05 -9.69 19.15
CA GLY A 208 -0.25 -8.68 20.19
C GLY A 208 -1.12 -7.51 19.74
N HIS A 209 -0.82 -6.32 20.22
CA HIS A 209 -1.60 -5.10 19.93
C HIS A 209 -0.69 -4.06 19.28
N GLY A 210 -1.12 -3.42 18.20
CA GLY A 210 -0.38 -2.33 17.57
C GLY A 210 -0.27 -2.45 16.05
N LYS A 211 0.52 -1.55 15.47
CA LYS A 211 0.66 -1.38 14.03
C LYS A 211 1.80 -2.24 13.48
N VAL A 212 1.61 -2.81 12.29
CA VAL A 212 2.62 -3.57 11.54
C VAL A 212 2.62 -3.10 10.09
N PHE A 213 3.78 -2.68 9.59
CA PHE A 213 4.02 -2.55 8.17
C PHE A 213 4.46 -3.88 7.56
N TYR A 214 3.83 -4.22 6.44
CA TYR A 214 4.24 -5.35 5.61
C TYR A 214 4.14 -5.04 4.12
N LEU A 215 5.01 -5.68 3.33
CA LEU A 215 5.07 -5.57 1.89
C LEU A 215 4.11 -6.53 1.19
N SER A 216 3.63 -6.11 0.03
CA SER A 216 2.99 -7.00 -0.93
C SER A 216 3.39 -6.64 -2.37
N PRO A 217 3.39 -7.60 -3.31
CA PRO A 217 3.75 -7.32 -4.70
C PRO A 217 2.69 -6.53 -5.47
N GLY A 218 1.53 -6.29 -4.88
CA GLY A 218 0.39 -5.63 -5.50
C GLY A 218 -0.72 -5.35 -4.49
N PRO A 219 -1.82 -4.72 -4.94
CA PRO A 219 -2.91 -4.30 -4.06
C PRO A 219 -3.51 -5.50 -3.32
N VAL A 220 -3.58 -5.39 -2.00
CA VAL A 220 -4.11 -6.44 -1.14
C VAL A 220 -5.64 -6.46 -1.19
N GLN A 221 -6.20 -7.66 -1.29
CA GLN A 221 -7.62 -7.93 -1.09
C GLN A 221 -7.81 -8.78 0.16
N ARG A 222 -8.77 -8.37 0.99
CA ARG A 222 -9.14 -9.10 2.21
C ARG A 222 -10.19 -10.15 1.86
N VAL A 223 -9.94 -11.39 2.27
CA VAL A 223 -10.90 -12.50 2.19
C VAL A 223 -11.16 -13.04 3.59
N ASP A 224 -12.40 -12.89 4.05
CA ASP A 224 -12.86 -13.41 5.33
C ASP A 224 -13.51 -14.78 5.13
N LEU A 225 -13.14 -15.76 5.97
CA LEU A 225 -13.71 -17.09 6.02
C LEU A 225 -14.50 -17.24 7.31
N ASP A 226 -15.74 -17.70 7.20
CA ASP A 226 -16.66 -17.91 8.32
C ASP A 226 -16.55 -19.29 8.98
N GLY A 227 -15.69 -20.17 8.46
CA GLY A 227 -15.55 -21.56 8.90
C GLY A 227 -16.26 -22.59 8.02
N THR A 228 -17.17 -22.17 7.14
CA THR A 228 -17.89 -23.07 6.22
C THR A 228 -17.24 -23.17 4.84
N GLN A 229 -16.45 -22.14 4.49
CA GLN A 229 -15.82 -22.00 3.18
C GLN A 229 -14.38 -22.55 3.16
N THR A 230 -13.89 -22.87 1.96
CA THR A 230 -12.48 -23.20 1.70
C THR A 230 -11.96 -22.26 0.63
N LEU A 231 -10.83 -21.61 0.93
CA LEU A 231 -10.13 -20.76 -0.04
C LEU A 231 -8.91 -21.51 -0.56
N THR A 232 -8.80 -21.65 -1.89
CA THR A 232 -7.61 -22.18 -2.55
C THR A 232 -7.09 -21.13 -3.52
N VAL A 233 -5.81 -20.78 -3.40
CA VAL A 233 -5.15 -19.76 -4.24
C VAL A 233 -3.79 -20.26 -4.70
N ASP A 234 -3.24 -19.63 -5.73
CA ASP A 234 -1.82 -19.81 -6.08
C ASP A 234 -0.95 -19.57 -4.84
N GLY A 235 0.11 -20.37 -4.69
CA GLY A 235 1.03 -20.25 -3.57
C GLY A 235 1.56 -18.82 -3.38
N SER A 236 1.82 -18.12 -4.48
CA SER A 236 2.39 -16.77 -4.49
C SER A 236 1.40 -15.65 -4.15
N PHE A 237 0.09 -15.92 -4.15
CA PHE A 237 -0.92 -14.87 -4.01
C PHE A 237 -1.28 -14.57 -2.55
N ALA A 238 -1.07 -15.49 -1.61
CA ALA A 238 -1.40 -15.27 -0.20
C ALA A 238 -0.24 -14.63 0.55
N VAL A 239 -0.37 -13.36 0.94
CA VAL A 239 0.72 -12.57 1.56
C VAL A 239 0.61 -12.46 3.09
N ALA A 240 -0.58 -12.64 3.65
CA ALA A 240 -0.78 -12.70 5.09
C ALA A 240 -2.06 -13.47 5.45
N ARG A 241 -2.11 -14.03 6.65
CA ARG A 241 -3.31 -14.72 7.17
C ARG A 241 -3.39 -14.68 8.69
N THR A 242 -4.58 -14.78 9.26
CA THR A 242 -4.76 -15.03 10.69
C THR A 242 -4.28 -16.44 11.04
N ALA A 243 -3.58 -16.60 12.16
CA ALA A 243 -2.98 -17.88 12.56
C ALA A 243 -4.00 -18.98 12.92
N GLY A 244 -5.25 -18.62 13.21
CA GLY A 244 -6.33 -19.58 13.50
C GLY A 244 -6.80 -20.40 12.29
N LEU A 245 -6.44 -20.00 11.07
CA LEU A 245 -6.78 -20.75 9.86
C LEU A 245 -5.90 -22.00 9.73
N SER A 246 -6.53 -23.13 9.40
CA SER A 246 -5.84 -24.31 8.91
C SER A 246 -5.23 -23.99 7.55
N PHE A 247 -3.94 -24.32 7.38
CA PHE A 247 -3.17 -24.01 6.18
C PHE A 247 -2.45 -25.25 5.64
N GLU A 248 -2.68 -25.56 4.38
CA GLU A 248 -2.10 -26.70 3.68
C GLU A 248 -1.49 -26.25 2.35
N LEU A 249 -0.29 -26.76 2.05
CA LEU A 249 0.33 -26.64 0.73
C LEU A 249 0.06 -27.94 -0.02
N SER A 250 -0.59 -27.83 -1.16
CA SER A 250 -0.94 -28.98 -2.00
C SER A 250 -0.32 -28.83 -3.37
N LYS A 251 0.23 -29.91 -3.94
CA LYS A 251 0.54 -29.92 -5.36
C LYS A 251 -0.76 -29.88 -6.15
N ALA A 252 -0.83 -29.06 -7.19
CA ALA A 252 -1.98 -29.00 -8.09
C ALA A 252 -2.18 -30.38 -8.73
N THR A 253 -3.14 -31.16 -8.24
CA THR A 253 -3.49 -32.46 -8.80
C THR A 253 -4.26 -32.29 -10.11
N LYS A 254 -4.01 -33.17 -11.08
CA LYS A 254 -4.77 -33.25 -12.34
C LYS A 254 -6.27 -33.30 -12.04
N GLY A 255 -7.00 -32.28 -12.49
CA GLY A 255 -8.48 -32.29 -12.52
C GLY A 255 -9.18 -31.14 -11.78
N PHE A 256 -8.57 -30.51 -10.77
CA PHE A 256 -9.25 -29.43 -10.03
C PHE A 256 -9.07 -28.05 -10.69
N PHE A 257 -7.97 -27.81 -11.41
CA PHE A 257 -7.71 -26.60 -12.22
C PHE A 257 -6.64 -26.90 -13.30
N SER A 258 -7.00 -27.63 -14.36
CA SER A 258 -6.05 -28.10 -15.40
C SER A 258 -5.51 -27.01 -16.35
N SER A 259 -5.89 -25.74 -16.18
CA SER A 259 -5.53 -24.65 -17.09
C SER A 259 -4.43 -23.71 -16.60
N TRP A 260 -3.83 -23.93 -15.41
CA TRP A 260 -2.75 -23.07 -14.94
C TRP A 260 -1.38 -23.47 -15.50
N THR A 261 -0.93 -22.63 -16.42
CA THR A 261 0.27 -22.70 -17.27
C THR A 261 1.55 -22.17 -16.59
N SER A 262 1.61 -22.05 -15.25
CA SER A 262 2.70 -21.34 -14.55
C SER A 262 3.87 -22.21 -14.03
N GLY A 263 3.89 -23.52 -14.30
CA GLY A 263 5.11 -24.33 -14.18
C GLY A 263 5.56 -24.79 -12.77
N GLU A 264 5.06 -24.25 -11.65
CA GLU A 264 5.50 -24.69 -10.30
C GLU A 264 4.51 -25.58 -9.52
N GLY A 265 3.21 -25.48 -9.79
CA GLY A 265 2.22 -26.47 -9.38
C GLY A 265 1.98 -26.65 -7.88
N ILE A 266 2.19 -25.63 -7.03
CA ILE A 266 1.86 -25.66 -5.60
C ILE A 266 0.79 -24.60 -5.29
N VAL A 267 -0.28 -25.00 -4.60
CA VAL A 267 -1.38 -24.13 -4.18
C VAL A 267 -1.47 -24.07 -2.66
N ASN A 268 -1.96 -22.93 -2.17
CA ASN A 268 -2.25 -22.69 -0.76
C ASN A 268 -3.75 -22.89 -0.50
N THR A 269 -4.11 -23.79 0.41
CA THR A 269 -5.49 -24.02 0.83
C THR A 269 -5.70 -23.58 2.29
N PHE A 270 -6.74 -22.79 2.52
CA PHE A 270 -7.14 -22.25 3.81
C PHE A 270 -8.54 -22.71 4.21
N ARG A 271 -8.69 -23.13 5.46
CA ARG A 271 -9.97 -23.58 6.06
C ARG A 271 -10.12 -23.09 7.49
N GLY A 272 -11.36 -22.93 7.94
CA GLY A 272 -11.70 -22.45 9.28
C GLY A 272 -12.14 -20.99 9.29
N GLN A 273 -12.31 -20.42 10.48
CA GLN A 273 -12.72 -19.04 10.66
C GLN A 273 -11.50 -18.13 10.76
N GLY A 274 -11.45 -17.06 9.97
CA GLY A 274 -10.33 -16.12 9.98
C GLY A 274 -10.24 -15.31 8.69
N THR A 275 -9.08 -14.71 8.44
CA THR A 275 -8.85 -13.83 7.29
C THR A 275 -7.59 -14.20 6.55
N VAL A 276 -7.63 -14.08 5.22
CA VAL A 276 -6.48 -14.16 4.32
C VAL A 276 -6.37 -12.86 3.53
N MET A 277 -5.16 -12.30 3.45
CA MET A 277 -4.80 -11.21 2.56
C MET A 277 -4.21 -11.81 1.28
N ILE A 278 -4.88 -11.57 0.15
CA ILE A 278 -4.45 -12.07 -1.16
C ILE A 278 -4.05 -10.92 -2.09
N VAL A 279 -3.18 -11.22 -3.04
CA VAL A 279 -2.75 -10.32 -4.11
C VAL A 279 -2.96 -11.05 -5.43
N PRO A 280 -4.15 -10.92 -6.05
CA PRO A 280 -4.46 -11.65 -7.26
C PRO A 280 -3.63 -11.22 -8.48
N VAL A 281 -3.14 -9.98 -8.45
CA VAL A 281 -2.33 -9.40 -9.52
C VAL A 281 -1.21 -8.57 -8.89
N PRO A 282 0.06 -8.79 -9.28
CA PRO A 282 1.13 -7.87 -8.95
C PRO A 282 0.83 -6.48 -9.51
N ASN A 283 1.38 -5.44 -8.89
CA ASN A 283 1.26 -4.10 -9.46
C ASN A 283 2.09 -3.97 -10.75
N ARG A 284 1.86 -2.88 -11.48
CA ARG A 284 2.48 -2.65 -12.79
C ARG A 284 4.00 -2.73 -12.75
N MET A 285 4.64 -2.14 -11.72
CA MET A 285 6.10 -2.11 -11.62
C MET A 285 6.68 -3.47 -11.31
N GLN A 286 6.09 -4.20 -10.37
CA GLN A 286 6.47 -5.57 -10.04
C GLN A 286 6.30 -6.51 -11.24
N THR A 287 5.24 -6.32 -12.03
CA THR A 287 5.02 -7.07 -13.28
C THR A 287 6.13 -6.80 -14.29
N LEU A 288 6.50 -5.53 -14.51
CA LEU A 288 7.57 -5.16 -15.44
C LEU A 288 8.93 -5.69 -14.98
N LEU A 289 9.27 -5.53 -13.70
CA LEU A 289 10.51 -6.04 -13.13
C LEU A 289 10.61 -7.56 -13.29
N GLY A 290 9.52 -8.29 -13.06
CA GLY A 290 9.45 -9.73 -13.29
C GLY A 290 9.72 -10.10 -14.75
N GLN A 291 9.12 -9.39 -15.71
CA GLN A 291 9.36 -9.63 -17.14
C GLN A 291 10.81 -9.33 -17.53
N PHE A 292 11.38 -8.20 -17.11
CA PHE A 292 12.77 -7.86 -17.37
C PHE A 292 13.75 -8.87 -16.76
N GLY A 293 13.49 -9.32 -15.53
CA GLY A 293 14.26 -10.36 -14.87
C GLY A 293 14.27 -11.67 -15.66
N SER A 294 13.08 -12.15 -16.07
CA SER A 294 12.95 -13.38 -16.86
C SER A 294 13.67 -13.30 -18.21
N LEU A 295 13.65 -12.11 -18.85
CA LEU A 295 14.33 -11.89 -20.12
C LEU A 295 15.85 -11.92 -19.94
N HIS A 296 16.37 -11.28 -18.90
CA HIS A 296 17.79 -11.34 -18.57
C HIS A 296 18.24 -12.78 -18.30
N GLU A 297 17.47 -13.55 -17.54
CA GLU A 297 17.79 -14.95 -17.27
C GLU A 297 17.84 -15.78 -18.56
N ALA A 298 16.83 -15.64 -19.42
CA ALA A 298 16.78 -16.31 -20.72
C ALA A 298 17.96 -15.96 -21.63
N ILE A 299 18.31 -14.67 -21.73
CA ILE A 299 19.49 -14.20 -22.49
C ILE A 299 20.78 -14.77 -21.89
N SER A 300 20.91 -14.77 -20.55
CA SER A 300 22.08 -15.31 -19.85
C SER A 300 22.26 -16.82 -20.03
N ARG A 301 21.17 -17.56 -20.30
CA ARG A 301 21.20 -18.99 -20.63
C ARG A 301 21.69 -19.21 -22.06
N ILE A 302 21.24 -18.40 -23.01
CA ILE A 302 21.69 -18.46 -24.42
C ILE A 302 23.17 -18.08 -24.55
N SER A 303 23.64 -17.07 -23.80
CA SER A 303 25.05 -16.68 -23.81
C SER A 303 26.00 -17.71 -23.19
N ARG A 304 25.46 -18.73 -22.50
CA ARG A 304 26.23 -19.80 -21.83
C ARG A 304 26.14 -21.15 -22.55
N SER A 305 25.37 -21.25 -23.63
CA SER A 305 25.27 -22.41 -24.53
C SER A 305 26.09 -22.20 -25.79
#